data_AF-M2S6U5-F1
#
_entry.id   AF-M2S6U5-F1
#
_cell.length_a   1.000
_cell.length_b   1.000
_cell.length_c   1.000
_cell.angle_alpha   90.00
_cell.angle_beta   90.00
_cell.angle_gamma   90.00
#
_symmetry.space_group_name_H-M   'P 1'
#
loop_
_entity.id
_entity.type
_entity.pdbx_description
1 polymer ?
#
loop_
_entity_poly.entity_id
_entity_poly.type
_entity_poly.pdbx_seq_one_letter_code
_entity_poly.pdbx_strand_id
1 'polypeptide(L)'
;MYSIDWRLTQVFGGDRSIQDDISDQDTVSTIEFSPNGDYLAAGDYGGRVVLFKKSKNDELGKVDFKFWTEFASHEKEFDCLKSLEIEEKINVVKFVHQPTDDLTLLLTTNDKTIKLWKTASRTMYTTHYKHGSEIPEYVPDQQTMFPELKQTYGNYHGYPIHSLCPMGDMETFLSADFLKVNLWNFDYCDSCYNLIEWNVDESKELITCVESKELSDHIFMYGSSTGTVRLCDIRATKTCSSAVKFFVNSDDYSANPQRQESFPSISSIKMTKDGNTLVVRDYLSIRKFDLRKSDGPLSIVPIHDHLISRFSELEANDVLYDKFDLSLDGTNQYCVTGSYDREFIVHDLKNKQTLPLLSHRFQPKVLAPLPQTIPRNSIPSNEPLSTKLLMKYAPRDHLPGMPIDYSAKVALTRFHPTENLIATAVSNNLYIFNGYYTMG
;
A
#
# COMPACT_ATOMS: atom_id res chain seq x y z
N MET A 1 24.95 16.56 4.67
CA MET A 1 24.20 15.37 4.20
C MET A 1 22.74 15.77 4.27
N TYR A 2 21.98 15.67 3.18
CA TYR A 2 20.58 16.09 3.21
C TYR A 2 19.75 15.02 3.93
N SER A 3 19.00 15.42 4.95
CA SER A 3 17.99 14.57 5.60
C SER A 3 16.60 14.96 5.11
N ILE A 4 15.73 13.97 4.91
CA ILE A 4 14.32 14.23 4.59
C ILE A 4 13.54 14.36 5.90
N ASP A 5 12.91 15.51 6.09
CA ASP A 5 11.99 15.79 7.19
C ASP A 5 10.56 15.51 6.74
N TRP A 6 9.98 14.41 7.24
CA TRP A 6 8.63 13.98 6.89
C TRP A 6 7.59 14.67 7.77
N ARG A 7 6.61 15.34 7.15
CA ARG A 7 5.57 16.10 7.86
C ARG A 7 4.19 15.65 7.41
N LEU A 8 3.31 15.37 8.37
CA LEU A 8 1.90 15.14 8.11
C LEU A 8 1.25 16.42 7.57
N THR A 9 0.63 16.33 6.39
CA THR A 9 0.02 17.48 5.71
C THR A 9 -1.47 17.36 5.52
N GLN A 10 -2.00 16.13 5.39
CA GLN A 10 -3.43 15.88 5.24
C GLN A 10 -3.84 14.61 5.98
N VAL A 11 -5.09 14.61 6.45
CA VAL A 11 -5.78 13.44 6.98
C VAL A 11 -7.15 13.41 6.33
N PHE A 12 -7.52 12.28 5.75
CA PHE A 12 -8.88 11.99 5.30
C PHE A 12 -9.46 10.93 6.24
N GLY A 13 -10.67 11.16 6.77
CA GLY A 13 -11.30 10.29 7.77
C GLY A 13 -11.85 11.07 8.96
N GLY A 14 -12.50 10.36 9.89
CA GLY A 14 -13.19 10.97 11.03
C GLY A 14 -12.26 11.64 12.04
N ASP A 15 -12.70 12.78 12.57
CA ASP A 15 -11.94 13.57 13.55
C ASP A 15 -11.79 12.83 14.90
N ARG A 16 -10.66 13.07 15.56
CA ARG A 16 -10.16 12.36 16.77
C ARG A 16 -11.00 12.52 18.05
N SER A 17 -12.28 12.87 17.98
CA SER A 17 -13.11 13.17 19.16
C SER A 17 -14.23 12.17 19.44
N ILE A 18 -14.47 11.18 18.60
CA ILE A 18 -15.52 10.17 18.82
C ILE A 18 -14.90 8.79 18.55
N GLN A 19 -14.27 8.20 19.57
CA GLN A 19 -13.75 6.83 19.51
C GLN A 19 -14.85 5.77 19.47
N ASP A 20 -16.12 6.15 19.66
CA ASP A 20 -17.17 5.19 20.02
C ASP A 20 -18.07 4.72 18.86
N ASP A 21 -17.94 5.22 17.63
CA ASP A 21 -18.79 4.78 16.49
C ASP A 21 -18.02 4.73 15.14
N ILE A 22 -16.78 4.25 15.12
CA ILE A 22 -16.13 3.93 13.83
C ILE A 22 -16.73 2.62 13.34
N SER A 23 -17.53 2.68 12.27
CA SER A 23 -18.00 1.48 11.59
C SER A 23 -16.80 0.73 11.00
N ASP A 24 -16.70 -0.57 11.25
CA ASP A 24 -15.67 -1.42 10.64
C ASP A 24 -15.70 -1.30 9.11
N GLN A 25 -16.87 -1.03 8.51
CA GLN A 25 -17.04 -0.82 7.06
C GLN A 25 -16.26 0.39 6.52
N ASP A 26 -16.00 1.41 7.34
CA ASP A 26 -15.22 2.59 6.94
C ASP A 26 -13.70 2.37 7.06
N THR A 27 -13.26 1.19 7.54
CA THR A 27 -11.83 0.86 7.66
C THR A 27 -11.20 0.74 6.28
N VAL A 28 -10.11 1.47 6.06
CA VAL A 28 -9.33 1.44 4.81
C VAL A 28 -8.61 0.09 4.70
N SER A 29 -8.89 -0.65 3.63
CA SER A 29 -8.33 -1.98 3.37
C SER A 29 -7.21 -1.97 2.33
N THR A 30 -7.18 -0.97 1.45
CA THR A 30 -6.16 -0.89 0.39
C THR A 30 -5.96 0.55 -0.08
N ILE A 31 -4.73 0.88 -0.45
CA ILE A 31 -4.36 2.18 -1.03
C ILE A 31 -3.38 1.98 -2.18
N GLU A 32 -3.51 2.79 -3.22
CA GLU A 32 -2.63 2.72 -4.40
C GLU A 32 -2.50 4.09 -5.07
N PHE A 33 -1.28 4.52 -5.36
CA PHE A 33 -1.06 5.66 -6.25
C PHE A 33 -1.18 5.24 -7.71
N SER A 34 -1.72 6.12 -8.53
CA SER A 34 -1.60 6.03 -9.99
C SER A 34 -0.13 6.04 -10.43
N PRO A 35 0.20 5.47 -11.61
CA PRO A 35 1.59 5.41 -12.09
C PRO A 35 2.31 6.77 -12.19
N ASN A 36 1.60 7.85 -12.51
CA ASN A 36 2.12 9.22 -12.51
C ASN A 36 2.04 9.91 -11.13
N GLY A 37 1.25 9.38 -10.22
CA GLY A 37 1.03 9.92 -8.88
C GLY A 37 -0.04 11.03 -8.78
N ASP A 38 -0.64 11.42 -9.91
CA ASP A 38 -1.66 12.47 -9.92
C ASP A 38 -2.98 12.05 -9.25
N TYR A 39 -3.17 10.75 -9.04
CA TYR A 39 -4.31 10.17 -8.34
C TYR A 39 -3.88 9.19 -7.26
N LEU A 40 -4.68 9.12 -6.20
CA LEU A 40 -4.60 8.16 -5.11
C LEU A 40 -5.96 7.48 -4.98
N ALA A 41 -5.98 6.15 -5.00
CA ALA A 41 -7.16 5.36 -4.76
C ALA A 41 -7.12 4.73 -3.36
N ALA A 42 -8.26 4.67 -2.70
CA ALA A 42 -8.45 3.94 -1.45
C ALA A 42 -9.70 3.06 -1.56
N GLY A 43 -9.61 1.83 -1.03
CA GLY A 43 -10.75 0.94 -0.85
C GLY A 43 -10.98 0.66 0.63
N ASP A 44 -12.21 0.30 0.99
CA ASP A 44 -12.59 0.01 2.37
C ASP A 44 -13.29 -1.35 2.56
N TYR A 45 -13.62 -1.65 3.81
CA TYR A 45 -14.32 -2.88 4.23
C TYR A 45 -15.78 -2.89 3.79
N GLY A 46 -16.39 -1.73 3.53
CA GLY A 46 -17.75 -1.56 3.04
C GLY A 46 -17.88 -1.63 1.51
N GLY A 47 -16.84 -2.05 0.79
CA GLY A 47 -16.90 -2.26 -0.65
C GLY A 47 -16.85 -0.98 -1.49
N ARG A 48 -16.52 0.17 -0.88
CA ARG A 48 -16.41 1.45 -1.58
C ARG A 48 -14.99 1.68 -2.07
N VAL A 49 -14.88 2.39 -3.19
CA VAL A 49 -13.62 2.90 -3.72
C VAL A 49 -13.71 4.42 -3.83
N VAL A 50 -12.75 5.10 -3.22
CA VAL A 50 -12.63 6.56 -3.23
C VAL A 50 -11.37 6.94 -4.01
N LEU A 51 -11.52 7.85 -4.97
CA LEU A 51 -10.42 8.43 -5.73
C LEU A 51 -10.17 9.85 -5.26
N PHE A 52 -8.90 10.17 -5.08
CA PHE A 52 -8.41 11.50 -4.80
C PHE A 52 -7.54 11.96 -5.97
N LYS A 53 -7.67 13.23 -6.35
CA LYS A 53 -6.85 13.88 -7.38
C LYS A 53 -5.90 14.87 -6.71
N LYS A 54 -4.65 14.86 -7.15
CA LYS A 54 -3.64 15.82 -6.75
C LYS A 54 -4.06 17.24 -7.11
N SER A 55 -4.09 18.12 -6.11
CA SER A 55 -4.31 19.55 -6.28
C SER A 55 -3.00 20.21 -6.69
N LYS A 56 -3.03 20.99 -7.77
CA LYS A 56 -1.93 21.89 -8.13
C LYS A 56 -1.95 23.12 -7.23
N ASN A 57 -1.53 22.97 -5.98
CA ASN A 57 -1.22 24.10 -5.11
C ASN A 57 0.30 24.28 -5.09
N ASP A 58 0.81 25.30 -5.78
CA ASP A 58 2.25 25.58 -5.89
C ASP A 58 2.85 26.25 -4.63
N GLU A 59 2.12 26.29 -3.52
CA GLU A 59 2.63 26.87 -2.27
C GLU A 59 3.65 25.92 -1.62
N LEU A 60 4.92 26.36 -1.58
CA LEU A 60 6.04 25.75 -0.84
C LEU A 60 6.39 24.29 -1.21
N GLY A 61 6.01 23.80 -2.39
CA GLY A 61 6.29 22.41 -2.80
C GLY A 61 5.50 21.38 -1.98
N LYS A 62 4.40 21.81 -1.35
CA LYS A 62 3.44 20.94 -0.67
C LYS A 62 2.53 20.29 -1.70
N VAL A 63 2.44 18.96 -1.65
CA VAL A 63 1.54 18.20 -2.51
C VAL A 63 0.32 17.81 -1.68
N ASP A 64 -0.86 18.25 -2.14
CA ASP A 64 -2.15 17.98 -1.53
C ASP A 64 -3.05 17.19 -2.48
N PHE A 65 -3.89 16.33 -1.93
CA PHE A 65 -4.93 15.59 -2.63
C PHE A 65 -6.32 16.16 -2.29
N LYS A 66 -7.25 16.08 -3.23
CA LYS A 66 -8.66 16.45 -3.07
C LYS A 66 -9.54 15.30 -3.51
N PHE A 67 -10.69 15.16 -2.86
CA PHE A 67 -11.71 14.20 -3.30
C PHE A 67 -12.03 14.40 -4.78
N TRP A 68 -12.06 13.30 -5.54
CA TRP A 68 -12.34 13.30 -6.97
C TRP A 68 -13.66 12.62 -7.29
N THR A 69 -13.85 11.38 -6.84
CA THR A 69 -15.09 10.62 -7.00
C THR A 69 -15.08 9.42 -6.06
N GLU A 70 -16.25 8.89 -5.77
CA GLU A 70 -16.43 7.62 -5.07
C GLU A 70 -17.47 6.74 -5.77
N PHE A 71 -17.41 5.43 -5.52
CA PHE A 71 -18.44 4.48 -5.95
C PHE A 71 -18.42 3.22 -5.11
N ALA A 72 -19.57 2.56 -4.99
CA ALA A 72 -19.69 1.22 -4.45
C ALA A 72 -19.18 0.22 -5.51
N SER A 73 -18.04 -0.41 -5.24
CA SER A 73 -17.43 -1.39 -6.14
C SER A 73 -18.03 -2.78 -5.93
N HIS A 74 -18.16 -3.19 -4.67
CA HIS A 74 -18.65 -4.51 -4.29
C HIS A 74 -19.76 -4.36 -3.25
N GLU A 75 -20.68 -5.31 -3.27
CA GLU A 75 -21.79 -5.42 -2.33
C GLU A 75 -21.76 -6.82 -1.71
N LYS A 76 -22.46 -7.01 -0.59
CA LYS A 76 -22.59 -8.33 0.03
C LYS A 76 -23.28 -9.28 -0.91
N GLU A 77 -22.63 -10.42 -1.17
CA GLU A 77 -23.17 -11.48 -2.01
C GLU A 77 -23.22 -12.78 -1.21
N PHE A 78 -24.09 -13.72 -1.61
CA PHE A 78 -24.17 -15.03 -1.00
C PHE A 78 -24.15 -16.12 -2.07
N ASP A 79 -23.17 -17.01 -2.02
CA ASP A 79 -23.09 -18.19 -2.87
C ASP A 79 -23.95 -19.30 -2.24
N CYS A 80 -25.18 -19.44 -2.74
CA CYS A 80 -26.13 -20.46 -2.28
C CYS A 80 -25.65 -21.90 -2.49
N LEU A 81 -24.77 -22.16 -3.47
CA LEU A 81 -24.30 -23.51 -3.77
C LEU A 81 -23.21 -23.94 -2.79
N LYS A 82 -22.37 -23.00 -2.35
CA LYS A 82 -21.31 -23.24 -1.37
C LYS A 82 -21.71 -22.88 0.06
N SER A 83 -22.90 -22.28 0.24
CA SER A 83 -23.35 -21.70 1.50
C SER A 83 -22.31 -20.74 2.08
N LEU A 84 -21.77 -19.87 1.22
CA LEU A 84 -20.67 -18.96 1.55
C LEU A 84 -21.13 -17.51 1.39
N GLU A 85 -21.03 -16.73 2.46
CA GLU A 85 -21.15 -15.27 2.39
C GLU A 85 -19.87 -14.70 1.76
N ILE A 86 -20.04 -13.80 0.81
CA ILE A 86 -18.97 -13.09 0.13
C ILE A 86 -19.04 -11.64 0.62
N GLU A 87 -18.01 -11.25 1.38
CA GLU A 87 -17.88 -9.90 1.89
C GLU A 87 -17.66 -8.88 0.76
N GLU A 88 -18.16 -7.66 0.98
CA GLU A 88 -18.00 -6.53 0.09
C GLU A 88 -16.59 -5.91 0.16
N LYS A 89 -15.81 -6.22 1.20
CA LYS A 89 -14.47 -5.68 1.46
C LYS A 89 -13.59 -5.67 0.22
N ILE A 90 -12.99 -4.51 -0.06
CA ILE A 90 -12.04 -4.36 -1.16
C ILE A 90 -10.66 -4.85 -0.72
N ASN A 91 -10.20 -5.98 -1.25
CA ASN A 91 -8.87 -6.51 -0.94
C ASN A 91 -7.77 -5.73 -1.66
N VAL A 92 -7.98 -5.40 -2.94
CA VAL A 92 -6.98 -4.73 -3.77
C VAL A 92 -7.63 -3.76 -4.74
N VAL A 93 -7.04 -2.56 -4.90
CA VAL A 93 -7.30 -1.63 -6.00
C VAL A 93 -6.01 -1.44 -6.80
N LYS A 94 -6.08 -1.51 -8.13
CA LYS A 94 -4.96 -1.22 -9.04
C LYS A 94 -5.39 -0.36 -10.21
N PHE A 95 -4.57 0.63 -10.56
CA PHE A 95 -4.72 1.36 -11.82
C PHE A 95 -4.25 0.49 -12.98
N VAL A 96 -5.07 0.38 -14.03
CA VAL A 96 -4.73 -0.42 -15.23
C VAL A 96 -3.67 0.26 -16.07
N HIS A 97 -3.75 1.58 -16.20
CA HIS A 97 -2.82 2.41 -16.96
C HIS A 97 -2.63 3.75 -16.25
N GLN A 98 -1.74 4.59 -16.79
CA GLN A 98 -1.62 5.97 -16.34
C GLN A 98 -2.95 6.72 -16.60
N PRO A 99 -3.67 7.15 -15.54
CA PRO A 99 -4.96 7.82 -15.69
C PRO A 99 -4.80 9.22 -16.30
N THR A 100 -5.90 9.71 -16.87
CA THR A 100 -6.07 11.08 -17.36
C THR A 100 -7.26 11.74 -16.66
N ASP A 101 -7.36 13.06 -16.80
CA ASP A 101 -8.48 13.85 -16.28
C ASP A 101 -9.85 13.36 -16.81
N ASP A 102 -9.88 12.82 -18.03
CA ASP A 102 -11.11 12.38 -18.68
C ASP A 102 -11.40 10.89 -18.54
N LEU A 103 -10.38 10.07 -18.25
CA LEU A 103 -10.47 8.62 -18.24
C LEU A 103 -9.50 7.99 -17.25
N THR A 104 -10.04 7.16 -16.36
CA THR A 104 -9.29 6.29 -15.45
C THR A 104 -9.89 4.89 -15.45
N LEU A 105 -9.05 3.87 -15.66
CA LEU A 105 -9.42 2.46 -15.54
C LEU A 105 -8.81 1.85 -14.27
N LEU A 106 -9.64 1.13 -13.51
CA LEU A 106 -9.28 0.52 -12.23
C LEU A 106 -9.71 -0.94 -12.19
N LEU A 107 -8.82 -1.80 -11.71
CA LEU A 107 -9.20 -3.11 -11.21
C LEU A 107 -9.44 -3.04 -9.70
N THR A 108 -10.47 -3.75 -9.27
CA THR A 108 -10.86 -3.89 -7.86
C THR A 108 -11.18 -5.37 -7.61
N THR A 109 -10.94 -5.87 -6.41
CA THR A 109 -11.35 -7.25 -6.06
C THR A 109 -11.79 -7.32 -4.62
N ASN A 110 -12.78 -8.18 -4.35
CA ASN A 110 -13.01 -8.75 -3.02
C ASN A 110 -12.45 -10.18 -2.99
N ASP A 111 -12.99 -11.04 -2.13
CA ASP A 111 -12.55 -12.42 -1.98
C ASP A 111 -12.81 -13.32 -3.21
N LYS A 112 -13.76 -13.00 -4.08
CA LYS A 112 -14.22 -13.92 -5.14
C LYS A 112 -14.33 -13.32 -6.53
N THR A 113 -14.55 -12.01 -6.63
CA THR A 113 -14.79 -11.34 -7.90
C THR A 113 -13.89 -10.14 -8.09
N ILE A 114 -13.39 -10.00 -9.32
CA ILE A 114 -12.59 -8.89 -9.78
C ILE A 114 -13.49 -8.04 -10.67
N LYS A 115 -13.47 -6.71 -10.54
CA LYS A 115 -14.25 -5.78 -11.35
C LYS A 115 -13.34 -4.76 -12.02
N LEU A 116 -13.52 -4.58 -13.33
CA LEU A 116 -12.90 -3.51 -14.11
C LEU A 116 -13.85 -2.33 -14.18
N TRP A 117 -13.43 -1.22 -13.60
CA TRP A 117 -14.16 0.04 -13.57
C TRP A 117 -13.56 1.06 -14.52
N LYS A 118 -14.43 1.83 -15.17
CA LYS A 118 -14.08 3.01 -15.94
C LYS A 118 -14.70 4.22 -15.27
N THR A 119 -13.88 5.15 -14.82
CA THR A 119 -14.36 6.47 -14.45
C THR A 119 -14.06 7.42 -15.60
N ALA A 120 -15.10 8.04 -16.14
CA ALA A 120 -14.97 8.97 -17.24
C ALA A 120 -15.67 10.29 -16.94
N SER A 121 -15.05 11.37 -17.36
CA SER A 121 -15.62 12.69 -17.20
C SER A 121 -16.78 12.91 -18.17
N ARG A 122 -17.93 13.38 -17.66
CA ARG A 122 -19.07 13.75 -18.49
C ARG A 122 -19.53 15.15 -18.11
N THR A 123 -19.64 16.01 -19.12
CA THR A 123 -20.28 17.31 -18.98
C THR A 123 -21.78 17.11 -18.92
N MET A 124 -22.39 17.51 -17.81
CA MET A 124 -23.83 17.62 -17.69
C MET A 124 -24.29 18.86 -18.45
N TYR A 125 -25.41 18.76 -19.16
CA TYR A 125 -25.99 19.87 -19.91
C TYR A 125 -27.36 20.20 -19.31
N THR A 126 -27.59 21.48 -19.05
CA THR A 126 -28.90 22.00 -18.67
C THR A 126 -29.66 22.39 -19.93
N THR A 127 -30.92 21.96 -20.00
CA THR A 127 -31.82 22.27 -21.12
C THR A 127 -32.54 23.58 -20.85
N HIS A 128 -32.36 24.56 -21.73
CA HIS A 128 -33.14 25.79 -21.73
C HIS A 128 -34.09 25.83 -22.93
N TYR A 129 -35.33 26.24 -22.68
CA TYR A 129 -36.29 26.58 -23.72
C TYR A 129 -36.43 28.09 -23.81
N LYS A 130 -36.05 28.67 -24.95
CA LYS A 130 -36.35 30.09 -25.23
C LYS A 130 -37.86 30.25 -25.43
N HIS A 131 -38.43 31.34 -24.92
CA HIS A 131 -39.85 31.64 -25.04
C HIS A 131 -40.29 31.59 -26.52
N GLY A 132 -41.19 30.66 -26.86
CA GLY A 132 -41.71 30.48 -28.22
C GLY A 132 -40.87 29.58 -29.15
N SER A 133 -39.82 28.93 -28.65
CA SER A 133 -39.03 27.94 -29.42
C SER A 133 -39.30 26.52 -28.93
N GLU A 134 -39.57 25.61 -29.87
CA GLU A 134 -39.72 24.17 -29.60
C GLU A 134 -38.36 23.44 -29.54
N ILE A 135 -37.26 24.12 -29.87
CA ILE A 135 -35.92 23.53 -29.94
C ILE A 135 -35.18 23.79 -28.61
N PRO A 136 -34.74 22.74 -27.89
CA PRO A 136 -33.97 22.89 -26.67
C PRO A 136 -32.56 23.42 -26.95
N GLU A 137 -32.10 24.37 -26.14
CA GLU A 137 -30.71 24.82 -26.09
C GLU A 137 -29.99 24.09 -24.94
N TYR A 138 -28.91 23.36 -25.27
CA TYR A 138 -28.10 22.63 -24.29
C TYR A 138 -26.92 23.49 -23.84
N VAL A 139 -26.91 23.88 -22.57
CA VAL A 139 -25.83 24.68 -21.98
C VAL A 139 -25.01 23.79 -21.05
N PRO A 140 -23.67 23.71 -21.21
CA PRO A 140 -22.80 22.99 -20.28
C PRO A 140 -22.99 23.52 -18.85
N ASP A 141 -23.25 22.63 -17.90
CA ASP A 141 -23.47 22.95 -16.49
C ASP A 141 -22.23 22.62 -15.65
N GLN A 142 -22.02 21.34 -15.36
CA GLN A 142 -20.91 20.86 -14.55
C GLN A 142 -20.28 19.62 -15.16
N GLN A 143 -18.95 19.52 -15.03
CA GLN A 143 -18.19 18.32 -15.37
C GLN A 143 -18.11 17.41 -14.14
N THR A 144 -18.67 16.20 -14.25
CA THR A 144 -18.73 15.22 -13.16
C THR A 144 -18.13 13.90 -13.63
N MET A 145 -17.49 13.17 -12.73
CA MET A 145 -16.96 11.83 -13.02
C MET A 145 -18.04 10.78 -12.86
N PHE A 146 -18.18 9.92 -13.86
CA PHE A 146 -19.13 8.80 -13.84
C PHE A 146 -18.38 7.47 -13.81
N PRO A 147 -18.52 6.69 -12.73
CA PRO A 147 -18.03 5.32 -12.66
C PRO A 147 -18.97 4.39 -13.44
N GLU A 148 -18.38 3.53 -14.28
CA GLU A 148 -19.04 2.55 -15.12
C GLU A 148 -18.35 1.20 -14.93
N LEU A 149 -19.09 0.17 -14.50
CA LEU A 149 -18.59 -1.19 -14.45
C LEU A 149 -18.47 -1.71 -15.90
N LYS A 150 -17.24 -2.02 -16.33
CA LYS A 150 -16.97 -2.55 -17.67
C LYS A 150 -17.07 -4.06 -17.70
N GLN A 151 -16.49 -4.72 -16.69
CA GLN A 151 -16.35 -6.16 -16.69
C GLN A 151 -16.28 -6.72 -15.27
N THR A 152 -16.80 -7.94 -15.09
CA THR A 152 -16.67 -8.71 -13.85
C THR A 152 -16.02 -10.06 -14.16
N TYR A 153 -14.87 -10.35 -13.54
CA TYR A 153 -14.16 -11.62 -13.64
C TYR A 153 -14.39 -12.40 -12.34
N GLY A 154 -14.79 -13.66 -12.42
CA GLY A 154 -15.11 -14.44 -11.23
C GLY A 154 -15.13 -15.93 -11.48
N ASN A 155 -15.38 -16.71 -10.43
CA ASN A 155 -15.54 -18.18 -10.48
C ASN A 155 -14.29 -19.01 -10.83
N TYR A 156 -13.12 -18.39 -10.94
CA TYR A 156 -11.84 -19.09 -11.20
C TYR A 156 -10.90 -19.17 -9.98
N HIS A 157 -11.29 -18.57 -8.85
CA HIS A 157 -10.57 -18.66 -7.57
C HIS A 157 -11.38 -19.45 -6.54
N GLY A 158 -10.72 -20.43 -5.92
CA GLY A 158 -11.30 -21.24 -4.84
C GLY A 158 -11.21 -20.53 -3.50
N TYR A 159 -10.16 -19.73 -3.30
CA TYR A 159 -9.81 -19.04 -2.06
C TYR A 159 -9.91 -17.51 -2.22
N PRO A 160 -9.84 -16.73 -1.12
CA PRO A 160 -9.82 -15.28 -1.19
C PRO A 160 -8.72 -14.72 -2.10
N ILE A 161 -9.11 -13.86 -3.04
CA ILE A 161 -8.18 -13.16 -3.93
C ILE A 161 -7.45 -12.09 -3.13
N HIS A 162 -6.13 -12.17 -3.07
CA HIS A 162 -5.29 -11.26 -2.28
C HIS A 162 -4.36 -10.37 -3.10
N SER A 163 -4.16 -10.66 -4.39
CA SER A 163 -3.27 -9.88 -5.26
C SER A 163 -3.90 -9.66 -6.64
N LEU A 164 -3.71 -8.44 -7.16
CA LEU A 164 -3.95 -8.06 -8.56
C LEU A 164 -2.71 -7.35 -9.11
N CYS A 165 -2.30 -7.69 -10.33
CA CYS A 165 -1.17 -7.05 -11.01
C CYS A 165 -1.46 -6.85 -12.49
N PRO A 166 -1.81 -5.63 -12.92
CA PRO A 166 -1.77 -5.27 -14.34
C PRO A 166 -0.40 -5.55 -14.95
N MET A 167 -0.38 -6.11 -16.15
CA MET A 167 0.85 -6.38 -16.89
C MET A 167 1.19 -5.19 -17.81
N GLY A 168 2.46 -5.09 -18.18
CA GLY A 168 2.97 -3.99 -19.02
C GLY A 168 2.47 -4.00 -20.47
N ASP A 169 1.80 -5.06 -20.91
CA ASP A 169 1.22 -5.18 -22.25
C ASP A 169 -0.09 -4.38 -22.44
N MET A 170 -0.67 -3.88 -21.35
CA MET A 170 -1.96 -3.17 -21.34
C MET A 170 -3.16 -4.02 -21.83
N GLU A 171 -2.98 -5.33 -21.92
CA GLU A 171 -3.99 -6.29 -22.39
C GLU A 171 -4.32 -7.32 -21.31
N THR A 172 -3.36 -7.63 -20.44
CA THR A 172 -3.49 -8.68 -19.44
C THR A 172 -3.23 -8.20 -18.02
N PHE A 173 -3.71 -9.00 -17.07
CA PHE A 173 -3.42 -8.83 -15.66
C PHE A 173 -3.37 -10.17 -14.94
N LEU A 174 -2.65 -10.21 -13.84
CA LEU A 174 -2.57 -11.35 -12.93
C LEU A 174 -3.54 -11.16 -11.77
N SER A 175 -4.12 -12.27 -11.31
CA SER A 175 -4.76 -12.37 -10.00
C SER A 175 -4.24 -13.57 -9.25
N ALA A 176 -4.24 -13.51 -7.91
CA ALA A 176 -3.79 -14.63 -7.10
C ALA A 176 -4.64 -14.86 -5.86
N ASP A 177 -4.81 -16.14 -5.54
CA ASP A 177 -5.26 -16.62 -4.24
C ASP A 177 -4.12 -17.42 -3.56
N PHE A 178 -4.42 -18.19 -2.51
CA PHE A 178 -3.38 -18.93 -1.77
C PHE A 178 -2.76 -20.11 -2.53
N LEU A 179 -3.36 -20.58 -3.62
CA LEU A 179 -2.88 -21.75 -4.37
C LEU A 179 -2.74 -21.49 -5.87
N LYS A 180 -3.34 -20.40 -6.40
CA LYS A 180 -3.39 -20.11 -7.82
C LYS A 180 -2.88 -18.73 -8.17
N VAL A 181 -2.20 -18.66 -9.32
CA VAL A 181 -1.99 -17.41 -10.06
C VAL A 181 -2.62 -17.57 -11.44
N ASN A 182 -3.58 -16.71 -11.75
CA ASN A 182 -4.33 -16.70 -12.99
C ASN A 182 -3.93 -15.48 -13.82
N LEU A 183 -3.81 -15.66 -15.13
CA LEU A 183 -3.61 -14.63 -16.14
C LEU A 183 -4.94 -14.39 -16.87
N TRP A 184 -5.36 -13.15 -16.90
CA TRP A 184 -6.61 -12.70 -17.51
C TRP A 184 -6.32 -11.73 -18.62
N ASN A 185 -7.25 -11.62 -19.56
CA ASN A 185 -7.27 -10.53 -20.53
C ASN A 185 -8.42 -9.58 -20.17
N PHE A 186 -8.21 -8.27 -20.31
CA PHE A 186 -9.22 -7.27 -19.91
C PHE A 186 -10.56 -7.43 -20.66
N ASP A 187 -10.55 -7.88 -21.90
CA ASP A 187 -11.77 -8.00 -22.71
C ASP A 187 -12.52 -9.32 -22.46
N TYR A 188 -11.87 -10.34 -21.90
CA TYR A 188 -12.45 -11.68 -21.71
C TYR A 188 -12.65 -12.02 -20.23
N CYS A 189 -13.89 -11.96 -19.72
CA CYS A 189 -14.21 -12.35 -18.33
C CYS A 189 -14.46 -13.82 -18.10
N ASP A 190 -14.87 -14.54 -19.15
CA ASP A 190 -15.41 -15.88 -19.00
C ASP A 190 -14.32 -16.97 -18.92
N SER A 191 -13.06 -16.60 -19.07
CA SER A 191 -11.93 -17.53 -19.03
C SER A 191 -10.64 -16.86 -18.57
N CYS A 192 -9.82 -17.60 -17.82
CA CYS A 192 -8.45 -17.22 -17.49
C CYS A 192 -7.49 -18.37 -17.80
N TYR A 193 -6.21 -18.04 -17.94
CA TYR A 193 -5.14 -19.02 -18.03
C TYR A 193 -4.47 -19.20 -16.67
N ASN A 194 -4.45 -20.43 -16.13
CA ASN A 194 -3.76 -20.69 -14.88
C ASN A 194 -2.25 -20.84 -15.12
N LEU A 195 -1.46 -19.91 -14.57
CA LEU A 195 0.00 -19.94 -14.64
C LEU A 195 0.60 -20.83 -13.56
N ILE A 196 0.00 -20.81 -12.37
CA ILE A 196 0.45 -21.54 -11.20
C ILE A 196 -0.79 -22.12 -10.53
N GLU A 197 -0.77 -23.41 -10.23
CA GLU A 197 -1.78 -24.09 -9.44
C GLU A 197 -1.09 -25.12 -8.55
N TRP A 198 -1.28 -24.96 -7.25
CA TRP A 198 -0.77 -25.86 -6.23
C TRP A 198 -1.86 -26.82 -5.78
N ASN A 199 -1.49 -28.10 -5.70
CA ASN A 199 -2.37 -29.12 -5.15
C ASN A 199 -2.40 -28.98 -3.63
N VAL A 200 -3.60 -28.84 -3.07
CA VAL A 200 -3.86 -28.71 -1.62
C VAL A 200 -3.23 -29.86 -0.84
N ASP A 201 -3.31 -31.08 -1.35
CA ASP A 201 -2.89 -32.28 -0.63
C ASP A 201 -1.36 -32.47 -0.63
N GLU A 202 -0.67 -31.91 -1.63
CA GLU A 202 0.78 -32.07 -1.81
C GLU A 202 1.57 -30.84 -1.33
N SER A 203 0.97 -29.66 -1.40
CA SER A 203 1.67 -28.39 -1.19
C SER A 203 1.52 -27.92 0.25
N LYS A 204 2.61 -27.99 1.02
CA LYS A 204 2.68 -27.41 2.38
C LYS A 204 2.96 -25.90 2.39
N GLU A 205 2.86 -25.27 1.24
CA GLU A 205 3.26 -23.89 0.98
C GLU A 205 2.05 -23.15 0.39
N LEU A 206 1.88 -21.88 0.74
CA LEU A 206 0.81 -21.01 0.21
C LEU A 206 1.42 -19.81 -0.50
N ILE A 207 0.75 -19.32 -1.54
CA ILE A 207 1.08 -18.09 -2.25
C ILE A 207 0.59 -16.91 -1.43
N THR A 208 1.47 -15.99 -1.04
CA THR A 208 1.13 -14.95 -0.05
C THR A 208 1.07 -13.54 -0.62
N CYS A 209 1.71 -13.31 -1.76
CA CYS A 209 1.68 -12.07 -2.53
C CYS A 209 2.15 -12.33 -3.97
N VAL A 210 1.68 -11.52 -4.92
CA VAL A 210 2.15 -11.48 -6.30
C VAL A 210 2.46 -10.03 -6.68
N GLU A 211 3.52 -9.81 -7.43
CA GLU A 211 3.92 -8.50 -7.94
C GLU A 211 4.49 -8.65 -9.35
N SER A 212 4.02 -7.85 -10.31
CA SER A 212 4.63 -7.75 -11.64
C SER A 212 5.82 -6.79 -11.64
N LYS A 213 6.81 -7.04 -12.50
CA LYS A 213 7.84 -6.03 -12.75
C LYS A 213 7.19 -4.82 -13.44
N GLU A 214 7.49 -3.61 -12.97
CA GLU A 214 6.99 -2.37 -13.57
C GLU A 214 7.26 -2.37 -15.10
N LEU A 215 6.21 -2.10 -15.89
CA LEU A 215 6.21 -2.10 -17.36
C LEU A 215 6.59 -3.43 -18.03
N SER A 216 6.65 -4.55 -17.30
CA SER A 216 6.95 -5.86 -17.87
C SER A 216 5.68 -6.62 -18.25
N ASP A 217 5.70 -7.23 -19.43
CA ASP A 217 4.64 -8.09 -19.98
C ASP A 217 4.84 -9.59 -19.70
N HIS A 218 5.97 -9.99 -19.11
CA HIS A 218 6.37 -11.40 -19.01
C HIS A 218 7.00 -11.79 -17.67
N ILE A 219 7.52 -10.82 -16.91
CA ILE A 219 8.16 -11.06 -15.62
C ILE A 219 7.23 -10.70 -14.49
N PHE A 220 6.97 -11.66 -13.62
CA PHE A 220 6.31 -11.44 -12.34
C PHE A 220 7.00 -12.24 -11.24
N MET A 221 6.69 -11.92 -10.00
CA MET A 221 7.22 -12.59 -8.83
C MET A 221 6.08 -12.95 -7.90
N TYR A 222 6.27 -14.01 -7.12
CA TYR A 222 5.37 -14.34 -6.03
C TYR A 222 6.12 -14.82 -4.81
N GLY A 223 5.58 -14.48 -3.65
CA GLY A 223 6.09 -14.87 -2.34
C GLY A 223 5.29 -16.03 -1.78
N SER A 224 5.88 -16.71 -0.81
CA SER A 224 5.24 -17.83 -0.16
C SER A 224 5.21 -17.76 1.36
N SER A 225 4.35 -18.59 1.96
CA SER A 225 4.24 -18.75 3.42
C SER A 225 5.50 -19.34 4.06
N THR A 226 6.38 -19.97 3.27
CA THR A 226 7.61 -20.61 3.73
C THR A 226 8.86 -19.78 3.45
N GLY A 227 8.71 -18.52 3.01
CA GLY A 227 9.84 -17.60 2.86
C GLY A 227 10.63 -17.79 1.58
N THR A 228 9.96 -18.25 0.52
CA THR A 228 10.55 -18.36 -0.81
C THR A 228 9.93 -17.33 -1.74
N VAL A 229 10.77 -16.49 -2.35
CA VAL A 229 10.37 -15.64 -3.47
C VAL A 229 10.73 -16.33 -4.77
N ARG A 230 9.79 -16.42 -5.70
CA ARG A 230 9.97 -17.01 -7.02
C ARG A 230 9.81 -15.93 -8.08
N LEU A 231 10.83 -15.77 -8.91
CA LEU A 231 10.80 -14.90 -10.08
C LEU A 231 10.52 -15.73 -11.32
N CYS A 232 9.42 -15.42 -12.00
CA CYS A 232 8.87 -16.16 -13.12
C CYS A 232 9.01 -15.38 -14.41
N ASP A 233 9.38 -16.07 -15.49
CA ASP A 233 9.26 -15.60 -16.87
C ASP A 233 8.22 -16.46 -17.58
N ILE A 234 7.09 -15.85 -17.95
CA ILE A 234 5.96 -16.53 -18.60
C ILE A 234 6.35 -17.12 -19.96
N ARG A 235 7.40 -16.60 -20.61
CA ARG A 235 7.89 -17.09 -21.90
C ARG A 235 8.69 -18.38 -21.77
N ALA A 236 9.30 -18.62 -20.61
CA ALA A 236 10.23 -19.72 -20.42
C ALA A 236 9.51 -21.07 -20.33
N THR A 237 8.44 -21.14 -19.53
CA THR A 237 7.62 -22.35 -19.43
C THR A 237 6.15 -22.02 -19.21
N LYS A 238 5.28 -22.92 -19.70
CA LYS A 238 3.83 -22.82 -19.59
C LYS A 238 3.31 -22.67 -18.14
N THR A 239 4.02 -23.24 -17.17
CA THR A 239 3.63 -23.28 -15.75
C THR A 239 4.61 -22.54 -14.83
N CYS A 240 5.49 -21.71 -15.40
CA CYS A 240 6.53 -20.98 -14.66
C CYS A 240 7.43 -21.88 -13.77
N SER A 241 7.55 -23.16 -14.10
CA SER A 241 8.34 -24.15 -13.36
C SER A 241 9.84 -23.87 -13.32
N SER A 242 10.36 -23.07 -14.24
CA SER A 242 11.75 -22.63 -14.30
C SER A 242 12.04 -21.39 -13.43
N ALA A 243 11.13 -21.02 -12.53
CA ALA A 243 11.27 -19.84 -11.70
C ALA A 243 12.58 -19.85 -10.87
N VAL A 244 13.25 -18.70 -10.86
CA VAL A 244 14.44 -18.48 -10.01
C VAL A 244 13.98 -18.28 -8.58
N LYS A 245 14.59 -18.99 -7.63
CA LYS A 245 14.20 -18.99 -6.22
C LYS A 245 15.17 -18.17 -5.39
N PHE A 246 14.62 -17.30 -4.54
CA PHE A 246 15.34 -16.55 -3.53
C PHE A 246 14.82 -16.98 -2.15
N PHE A 247 15.72 -17.47 -1.30
CA PHE A 247 15.37 -17.98 0.03
C PHE A 247 15.62 -16.89 1.08
N VAL A 248 14.55 -16.48 1.76
CA VAL A 248 14.59 -15.50 2.86
C VAL A 248 15.20 -16.13 4.11
N ASN A 249 14.96 -17.41 4.35
CA ASN A 249 15.45 -18.16 5.51
C ASN A 249 16.79 -18.87 5.29
N SER A 250 17.79 -18.20 4.72
CA SER A 250 19.14 -18.77 4.57
C SER A 250 20.01 -18.67 5.84
N ASP A 251 19.52 -18.04 6.90
CA ASP A 251 20.27 -17.86 8.16
C ASP A 251 20.18 -19.10 9.08
N ASP A 252 21.31 -19.43 9.71
CA ASP A 252 21.39 -20.40 10.80
C ASP A 252 20.65 -19.84 12.04
N TYR A 253 19.34 -20.08 12.14
CA TYR A 253 18.50 -19.75 13.31
C TYR A 253 18.88 -20.56 14.58
N SER A 254 20.02 -21.25 14.57
CA SER A 254 20.53 -22.07 15.67
C SER A 254 20.91 -21.27 16.93
N ALA A 255 21.06 -19.95 16.82
CA ALA A 255 21.46 -19.09 17.94
C ALA A 255 20.29 -18.61 18.84
N ASN A 256 19.03 -18.67 18.39
CA ASN A 256 17.88 -18.24 19.20
C ASN A 256 16.66 -19.16 18.96
N PRO A 257 16.29 -20.04 19.91
CA PRO A 257 15.14 -20.94 19.78
C PRO A 257 13.81 -20.22 19.50
N GLN A 258 13.62 -18.99 20.01
CA GLN A 258 12.42 -18.19 19.73
C GLN A 258 12.36 -17.66 18.28
N ARG A 259 13.50 -17.63 17.56
CA ARG A 259 13.54 -17.33 16.12
C ARG A 259 13.35 -18.58 15.25
N GLN A 260 13.36 -19.79 15.82
CA GLN A 260 13.13 -21.03 15.06
C GLN A 260 11.67 -21.22 14.65
N GLU A 261 10.73 -20.60 15.38
CA GLU A 261 9.37 -20.33 14.90
C GLU A 261 9.39 -19.15 13.91
N SER A 262 10.28 -19.23 12.91
CA SER A 262 10.47 -18.19 11.91
C SER A 262 9.13 -17.87 11.27
N PHE A 263 8.70 -16.61 11.32
CA PHE A 263 7.59 -16.08 10.52
C PHE A 263 8.08 -15.92 9.07
N PRO A 264 8.07 -16.97 8.25
CA PRO A 264 8.79 -16.94 7.00
C PRO A 264 7.93 -16.28 5.91
N SER A 265 6.66 -16.08 6.21
CA SER A 265 5.64 -15.68 5.27
C SER A 265 5.99 -14.33 4.67
N ILE A 266 6.12 -14.33 3.35
CA ILE A 266 6.41 -13.10 2.61
C ILE A 266 5.13 -12.27 2.56
N SER A 267 5.17 -11.05 3.09
CA SER A 267 4.03 -10.13 3.04
C SER A 267 4.05 -9.25 1.79
N SER A 268 5.24 -8.87 1.31
CA SER A 268 5.37 -7.99 0.14
C SER A 268 6.70 -8.15 -0.57
N ILE A 269 6.68 -7.96 -1.89
CA ILE A 269 7.85 -8.00 -2.78
C ILE A 269 7.82 -6.75 -3.65
N LYS A 270 8.94 -6.06 -3.76
CA LYS A 270 9.15 -4.98 -4.73
C LYS A 270 10.48 -5.17 -5.45
N MET A 271 10.49 -4.94 -6.75
CA MET A 271 11.72 -4.90 -7.54
C MET A 271 12.07 -3.46 -7.87
N THR A 272 13.35 -3.14 -7.85
CA THR A 272 13.83 -1.83 -8.28
C THR A 272 13.59 -1.64 -9.78
N LYS A 273 13.39 -0.38 -10.22
CA LYS A 273 13.09 -0.06 -11.64
C LYS A 273 14.14 -0.55 -12.63
N ASP A 274 15.41 -0.62 -12.20
CA ASP A 274 16.51 -1.16 -13.01
C ASP A 274 16.48 -2.69 -13.15
N GLY A 275 15.61 -3.37 -12.39
CA GLY A 275 15.42 -4.82 -12.43
C GLY A 275 16.55 -5.64 -11.81
N ASN A 276 17.44 -5.02 -11.03
CA ASN A 276 18.63 -5.69 -10.49
C ASN A 276 18.48 -6.11 -9.03
N THR A 277 17.56 -5.50 -8.29
CA THR A 277 17.42 -5.71 -6.85
C THR A 277 15.97 -6.05 -6.49
N LEU A 278 15.80 -7.08 -5.66
CA LEU A 278 14.54 -7.33 -4.97
C LEU A 278 14.61 -6.82 -3.54
N VAL A 279 13.53 -6.21 -3.07
CA VAL A 279 13.32 -5.85 -1.68
C VAL A 279 12.07 -6.59 -1.21
N VAL A 280 12.23 -7.37 -0.16
CA VAL A 280 11.23 -8.34 0.32
C VAL A 280 10.95 -8.05 1.78
N ARG A 281 9.66 -8.05 2.15
CA ARG A 281 9.20 -7.90 3.53
C ARG A 281 8.69 -9.26 4.03
N ASP A 282 9.28 -9.73 5.12
CA ASP A 282 8.70 -10.77 5.98
C ASP A 282 8.15 -10.11 7.26
N TYR A 283 7.59 -10.89 8.18
CA TYR A 283 7.01 -10.32 9.40
C TYR A 283 8.05 -9.52 10.22
N LEU A 284 9.29 -10.01 10.34
CA LEU A 284 10.30 -9.45 11.23
C LEU A 284 11.23 -8.43 10.57
N SER A 285 11.40 -8.48 9.25
CA SER A 285 12.52 -7.84 8.57
C SER A 285 12.22 -7.42 7.13
N ILE A 286 13.03 -6.49 6.65
CA ILE A 286 13.19 -6.21 5.21
C ILE A 286 14.50 -6.87 4.75
N ARG A 287 14.45 -7.60 3.63
CA ARG A 287 15.61 -8.24 3.02
C ARG A 287 15.80 -7.76 1.60
N LYS A 288 17.05 -7.47 1.24
CA LYS A 288 17.45 -7.03 -0.11
C LYS A 288 18.20 -8.16 -0.82
N PHE A 289 17.84 -8.48 -2.05
CA PHE A 289 18.52 -9.48 -2.89
C PHE A 289 19.02 -8.85 -4.17
N ASP A 290 20.16 -9.32 -4.69
CA ASP A 290 20.61 -8.99 -6.05
C ASP A 290 20.23 -10.15 -6.98
N LEU A 291 19.59 -9.86 -8.11
CA LEU A 291 19.21 -10.91 -9.06
C LEU A 291 20.43 -11.64 -9.65
N ARG A 292 21.61 -11.00 -9.68
CA ARG A 292 22.86 -11.58 -10.18
C ARG A 292 23.56 -12.45 -9.12
N LYS A 293 23.12 -12.38 -7.86
CA LYS A 293 23.69 -13.15 -6.74
C LYS A 293 22.56 -13.79 -5.93
N SER A 294 22.20 -15.03 -6.30
CA SER A 294 21.14 -15.80 -5.64
C SER A 294 21.54 -16.45 -4.31
N ASP A 295 22.77 -16.27 -3.86
CA ASP A 295 23.37 -16.98 -2.71
C ASP A 295 22.86 -16.51 -1.33
N GLY A 296 21.92 -15.56 -1.30
CA GLY A 296 21.33 -15.02 -0.07
C GLY A 296 21.08 -13.50 -0.14
N PRO A 297 20.49 -12.91 0.91
CA PRO A 297 20.23 -11.49 0.96
C PRO A 297 21.54 -10.68 1.05
N LEU A 298 21.62 -9.57 0.31
CA LEU A 298 22.68 -8.56 0.42
C LEU A 298 22.65 -7.80 1.75
N SER A 299 21.46 -7.58 2.29
CA SER A 299 21.26 -6.89 3.56
C SER A 299 19.94 -7.30 4.19
N ILE A 300 19.94 -7.38 5.52
CA ILE A 300 18.78 -7.65 6.35
C ILE A 300 18.62 -6.46 7.29
N VAL A 301 17.41 -5.90 7.34
CA VAL A 301 17.04 -4.78 8.20
C VAL A 301 16.00 -5.31 9.19
N PRO A 302 16.34 -5.42 10.48
CA PRO A 302 15.38 -5.85 11.50
C PRO A 302 14.34 -4.75 11.70
N ILE A 303 13.06 -5.11 11.58
CA ILE A 303 11.93 -4.19 11.77
C ILE A 303 11.22 -4.51 13.08
N HIS A 304 10.86 -5.78 13.31
CA HIS A 304 10.11 -6.23 14.49
C HIS A 304 10.93 -7.09 15.46
N ASP A 305 12.26 -6.93 15.49
CA ASP A 305 13.12 -7.68 16.44
C ASP A 305 12.70 -7.47 17.90
N HIS A 306 12.15 -6.29 18.23
CA HIS A 306 11.62 -5.97 19.55
C HIS A 306 10.40 -6.81 19.95
N LEU A 307 9.62 -7.32 18.97
CA LEU A 307 8.44 -8.14 19.20
C LEU A 307 8.77 -9.61 19.50
N ILE A 308 9.98 -10.07 19.18
CA ILE A 308 10.40 -11.47 19.41
C ILE A 308 10.28 -11.83 20.91
N SER A 309 10.64 -10.89 21.79
CA SER A 309 10.52 -11.09 23.25
C SER A 309 9.07 -11.13 23.76
N ARG A 310 8.10 -10.79 22.92
CA ARG A 310 6.68 -10.63 23.25
C ARG A 310 5.79 -11.63 22.48
N PHE A 311 6.34 -12.76 22.05
CA PHE A 311 5.62 -13.74 21.24
C PHE A 311 4.25 -14.15 21.84
N SER A 312 4.20 -14.39 23.16
CA SER A 312 2.94 -14.71 23.85
C SER A 312 1.89 -13.59 23.78
N GLU A 313 2.32 -12.32 23.71
CA GLU A 313 1.40 -11.20 23.48
C GLU A 313 0.89 -11.19 22.04
N LEU A 314 1.76 -11.44 21.06
CA LEU A 314 1.38 -11.50 19.65
C LEU A 314 0.37 -12.62 19.39
N GLU A 315 0.59 -13.78 19.99
CA GLU A 315 -0.33 -14.93 19.92
C GLU A 315 -1.66 -14.61 20.60
N ALA A 316 -1.63 -14.05 21.81
CA ALA A 316 -2.85 -13.71 22.55
C ALA A 316 -3.72 -12.64 21.86
N ASN A 317 -3.12 -11.78 21.03
CA ASN A 317 -3.82 -10.76 20.26
C ASN A 317 -4.16 -11.20 18.81
N ASP A 318 -3.82 -12.42 18.39
CA ASP A 318 -4.03 -12.94 17.03
C ASP A 318 -3.39 -12.08 15.91
N VAL A 319 -2.17 -11.57 16.17
CA VAL A 319 -1.46 -10.67 15.23
C VAL A 319 -0.18 -11.28 14.64
N LEU A 320 0.07 -12.56 14.89
CA LEU A 320 1.23 -13.32 14.39
C LEU A 320 1.32 -13.37 12.85
N TYR A 321 0.17 -13.28 12.18
CA TYR A 321 0.06 -13.42 10.72
C TYR A 321 -0.30 -12.11 10.01
N ASP A 322 -0.23 -10.99 10.72
CA ASP A 322 -0.44 -9.69 10.11
C ASP A 322 0.56 -9.45 8.98
N LYS A 323 0.04 -8.96 7.86
CA LYS A 323 0.84 -8.62 6.68
C LYS A 323 1.08 -7.12 6.65
N PHE A 324 2.35 -6.75 6.65
CA PHE A 324 2.81 -5.37 6.46
C PHE A 324 3.30 -5.21 5.02
N ASP A 325 2.84 -4.17 4.35
CA ASP A 325 3.27 -3.90 2.99
C ASP A 325 4.67 -3.26 2.91
N LEU A 326 5.13 -3.13 1.67
CA LEU A 326 6.40 -2.52 1.32
C LEU A 326 6.21 -1.67 0.06
N SER A 327 6.79 -0.48 0.06
CA SER A 327 6.82 0.39 -1.12
C SER A 327 8.22 0.98 -1.32
N LEU A 328 8.63 1.13 -2.56
CA LEU A 328 9.88 1.79 -2.97
C LEU A 328 9.58 3.20 -3.44
N ASP A 329 10.48 4.14 -3.16
CA ASP A 329 10.38 5.48 -3.68
C ASP A 329 10.71 5.53 -5.19
N GLY A 330 10.39 6.66 -5.82
CA GLY A 330 10.64 6.86 -7.26
C GLY A 330 12.09 6.68 -7.70
N THR A 331 13.06 6.84 -6.78
CA THR A 331 14.51 6.78 -7.05
C THR A 331 15.18 5.44 -6.69
N ASN A 332 14.43 4.48 -6.14
CA ASN A 332 14.93 3.21 -5.59
C ASN A 332 15.98 3.39 -4.47
N GLN A 333 15.99 4.53 -3.78
CA GLN A 333 16.90 4.78 -2.65
C GLN A 333 16.23 4.44 -1.32
N TYR A 334 14.94 4.68 -1.18
CA TYR A 334 14.20 4.50 0.06
C TYR A 334 13.14 3.42 -0.10
N CYS A 335 12.94 2.65 0.96
CA CYS A 335 11.76 1.82 1.11
C CYS A 335 10.98 2.23 2.36
N VAL A 336 9.67 2.00 2.34
CA VAL A 336 8.78 2.28 3.46
C VAL A 336 7.93 1.05 3.75
N THR A 337 7.71 0.80 5.04
CA THR A 337 6.91 -0.31 5.54
C THR A 337 6.31 0.08 6.89
N GLY A 338 5.24 -0.59 7.30
CA GLY A 338 4.59 -0.31 8.57
C GLY A 338 4.99 -1.22 9.74
N SER A 339 4.46 -0.88 10.91
CA SER A 339 4.54 -1.62 12.16
C SER A 339 3.28 -1.38 13.02
N TYR A 340 3.30 -1.82 14.28
CA TYR A 340 2.25 -1.55 15.27
C TYR A 340 2.36 -0.13 15.84
N ASP A 341 1.50 0.24 16.79
CA ASP A 341 1.60 1.52 17.51
C ASP A 341 1.53 2.78 16.60
N ARG A 342 0.85 2.68 15.46
CA ARG A 342 0.77 3.73 14.44
C ARG A 342 2.14 4.10 13.89
N GLU A 343 3.09 3.17 13.88
CA GLU A 343 4.45 3.39 13.41
C GLU A 343 4.64 2.91 11.96
N PHE A 344 5.37 3.69 11.17
CA PHE A 344 5.92 3.25 9.89
C PHE A 344 7.38 3.65 9.80
N ILE A 345 8.14 2.92 9.00
CA ILE A 345 9.60 2.98 8.97
C ILE A 345 10.03 3.28 7.55
N VAL A 346 10.82 4.34 7.39
CA VAL A 346 11.51 4.68 6.14
C VAL A 346 12.96 4.23 6.25
N HIS A 347 13.43 3.42 5.31
CA HIS A 347 14.79 2.89 5.30
C HIS A 347 15.53 3.29 4.01
N ASP A 348 16.75 3.81 4.16
CA ASP A 348 17.67 4.13 3.06
C ASP A 348 18.44 2.88 2.63
N LEU A 349 18.08 2.32 1.47
CA LEU A 349 18.66 1.11 0.87
C LEU A 349 20.12 1.28 0.44
N LYS A 350 20.65 2.51 0.36
CA LYS A 350 22.04 2.82 0.00
C LYS A 350 22.89 3.09 1.23
N ASN A 351 22.44 3.99 2.09
CA ASN A 351 23.19 4.43 3.28
C ASN A 351 22.92 3.58 4.53
N LYS A 352 21.96 2.65 4.46
CA LYS A 352 21.55 1.74 5.55
C LYS A 352 21.08 2.50 6.81
N GLN A 353 20.43 3.64 6.61
CA GLN A 353 19.84 4.43 7.69
C GLN A 353 18.35 4.13 7.81
N THR A 354 17.86 3.98 9.03
CA THR A 354 16.45 3.69 9.31
C THR A 354 15.85 4.85 10.11
N LEU A 355 14.72 5.36 9.66
CA LEU A 355 13.96 6.43 10.29
C LEU A 355 12.55 5.94 10.64
N PRO A 356 12.29 5.59 11.91
CA PRO A 356 10.93 5.31 12.39
C PRO A 356 10.12 6.61 12.52
N LEU A 357 8.84 6.57 12.15
CA LEU A 357 7.91 7.69 12.11
C LEU A 357 6.54 7.27 12.66
N LEU A 358 5.85 8.19 13.35
CA LEU A 358 4.50 7.94 13.90
C LEU A 358 3.43 8.59 13.02
N SER A 359 2.47 7.80 12.53
CA SER A 359 1.40 8.24 11.62
C SER A 359 0.47 9.30 12.24
N HIS A 360 0.36 9.31 13.58
CA HIS A 360 -0.54 10.20 14.31
C HIS A 360 0.15 11.45 14.90
N ARG A 361 1.48 11.53 14.90
CA ARG A 361 2.24 12.63 15.52
C ARG A 361 3.21 13.27 14.54
N PHE A 362 2.71 14.23 13.77
CA PHE A 362 3.41 15.47 13.47
C PHE A 362 2.35 16.56 13.32
N GLN A 363 2.21 17.42 14.33
CA GLN A 363 1.47 18.66 14.14
C GLN A 363 2.28 19.51 13.16
N PRO A 364 1.70 20.05 12.07
CA PRO A 364 2.30 21.21 11.45
C PRO A 364 2.44 22.23 12.58
N LYS A 365 3.65 22.72 12.84
CA LYS A 365 3.72 24.10 13.32
C LYS A 365 3.00 24.88 12.25
N VAL A 366 1.74 25.23 12.51
CA VAL A 366 1.17 26.45 11.93
C VAL A 366 2.30 27.44 12.08
N LEU A 367 2.81 27.94 10.95
CA LEU A 367 3.70 29.08 10.94
C LEU A 367 2.90 30.21 11.60
N ALA A 368 2.92 30.25 12.93
CA ALA A 368 2.50 31.42 13.66
C ALA A 368 3.35 32.55 13.05
N PRO A 369 2.73 33.65 12.59
CA PRO A 369 3.50 34.77 12.12
C PRO A 369 4.50 35.11 13.23
N LEU A 370 5.79 35.16 12.87
CA LEU A 370 6.86 35.53 13.78
C LEU A 370 6.38 36.72 14.61
N PRO A 371 6.39 36.65 15.97
CA PRO A 371 6.08 37.82 16.78
C PRO A 371 7.08 38.90 16.37
N GLN A 372 6.58 39.92 15.67
CA GLN A 372 7.35 41.13 15.48
C GLN A 372 7.54 41.73 16.87
N THR A 373 8.81 41.91 17.23
CA THR A 373 9.33 42.52 18.46
C THR A 373 9.38 41.63 19.71
N ILE A 374 10.58 41.13 20.01
CA ILE A 374 10.97 40.75 21.37
C ILE A 374 11.86 41.89 21.91
N PRO A 375 11.57 42.49 23.08
CA PRO A 375 12.45 43.47 23.70
C PRO A 375 13.76 42.80 24.13
N ARG A 376 14.89 43.47 23.87
CA ARG A 376 16.21 43.11 24.39
C ARG A 376 16.21 43.16 25.93
N ASN A 377 17.01 42.25 26.52
CA ASN A 377 17.41 42.08 27.93
C ASN A 377 16.77 40.80 28.51
N SER A 378 17.47 39.80 29.05
CA SER A 378 18.84 39.67 29.57
C SER A 378 19.24 38.17 29.51
N ILE A 379 20.51 37.89 29.18
CA ILE A 379 21.09 36.53 29.22
C ILE A 379 21.94 36.43 30.49
N PRO A 380 21.79 35.34 31.27
CA PRO A 380 22.96 34.70 31.86
C PRO A 380 23.21 33.38 31.13
N SER A 381 24.43 33.27 30.65
CA SER A 381 25.06 32.11 29.99
C SER A 381 25.28 30.95 30.95
N ASN A 382 25.32 29.74 30.37
CA ASN A 382 25.74 28.45 30.92
C ASN A 382 24.65 27.52 31.44
N GLU A 383 23.86 26.97 30.52
CA GLU A 383 23.56 25.53 30.55
C GLU A 383 23.79 24.96 29.14
N PRO A 384 24.38 23.76 28.98
CA PRO A 384 24.35 23.08 27.70
C PRO A 384 22.87 22.84 27.37
N LEU A 385 22.45 23.14 26.13
CA LEU A 385 21.10 22.87 25.64
C LEU A 385 20.83 21.36 25.82
N SER A 386 20.27 21.00 26.97
CA SER A 386 20.09 19.61 27.34
C SER A 386 19.06 19.01 26.39
N THR A 387 19.50 17.99 25.67
CA THR A 387 18.88 16.67 25.38
C THR A 387 17.44 16.35 25.87
N LYS A 388 16.80 17.16 26.71
CA LYS A 388 15.41 17.03 27.15
C LYS A 388 14.37 17.43 26.10
N LEU A 389 14.70 18.27 25.12
CA LEU A 389 13.76 18.56 24.02
C LEU A 389 13.79 17.51 22.90
N LEU A 390 14.89 16.79 22.71
CA LEU A 390 14.94 15.66 21.76
C LEU A 390 14.30 14.38 22.33
N MET A 391 14.30 14.19 23.65
CA MET A 391 13.69 13.01 24.29
C MET A 391 12.16 13.00 24.34
N LYS A 392 11.48 14.11 24.05
CA LYS A 392 10.00 14.18 24.11
C LYS A 392 9.32 13.77 22.78
N TYR A 393 10.11 13.59 21.72
CA TYR A 393 9.63 13.44 20.34
C TYR A 393 10.34 12.32 19.55
N ALA A 394 11.16 11.50 20.20
CA ALA A 394 11.59 10.22 19.65
C ALA A 394 10.39 9.25 19.59
N PRO A 395 10.43 8.16 18.79
CA PRO A 395 9.61 6.99 19.07
C PRO A 395 9.64 6.72 20.58
N ARG A 396 8.56 6.16 21.15
CA ARG A 396 8.80 5.45 22.41
C ARG A 396 9.89 4.45 22.04
N ASP A 397 11.13 4.65 22.49
CA ASP A 397 12.08 3.56 22.51
C ASP A 397 11.28 2.40 23.07
N HIS A 398 11.18 1.29 22.34
CA HIS A 398 10.43 0.09 22.72
C HIS A 398 11.10 -0.50 23.98
N LEU A 399 11.02 0.25 25.07
CA LEU A 399 11.62 0.02 26.35
C LEU A 399 10.92 -1.23 26.89
N PRO A 400 11.68 -2.20 27.39
CA PRO A 400 11.11 -3.39 28.00
C PRO A 400 10.01 -3.00 29.02
N GLY A 401 8.79 -3.48 28.81
CA GLY A 401 7.63 -3.26 29.70
C GLY A 401 6.62 -2.18 29.29
N MET A 402 6.83 -1.42 28.21
CA MET A 402 5.79 -0.51 27.69
C MET A 402 4.75 -1.30 26.87
N PRO A 403 3.43 -1.08 27.04
CA PRO A 403 2.40 -1.77 26.26
C PRO A 403 2.42 -1.31 24.79
N ILE A 404 2.19 -2.24 23.87
CA ILE A 404 2.07 -2.01 22.42
C ILE A 404 0.59 -2.06 22.04
N ASP A 405 0.12 -1.06 21.29
CA ASP A 405 -1.22 -1.04 20.70
C ASP A 405 -1.22 -1.82 19.37
N TYR A 406 -1.49 -3.13 19.45
CA TYR A 406 -1.53 -4.02 18.29
C TYR A 406 -2.72 -3.73 17.35
N SER A 407 -3.80 -3.13 17.87
CA SER A 407 -4.96 -2.75 17.08
C SER A 407 -4.64 -1.60 16.11
N ALA A 408 -3.70 -0.74 16.49
CA ALA A 408 -3.32 0.43 15.73
C ALA A 408 -2.13 0.16 14.80
N LYS A 409 -2.26 -0.87 13.96
CA LYS A 409 -1.24 -1.23 12.97
C LYS A 409 -1.29 -0.34 11.73
N VAL A 410 -0.12 -0.01 11.22
CA VAL A 410 0.06 0.56 9.88
C VAL A 410 0.32 -0.61 8.94
N ALA A 411 -0.72 -1.21 8.36
CA ALA A 411 -0.52 -2.29 7.38
C ALA A 411 -0.27 -1.75 5.96
N LEU A 412 -0.71 -0.52 5.71
CA LEU A 412 -0.81 0.09 4.39
C LEU A 412 0.06 1.35 4.28
N THR A 413 1.10 1.30 3.45
CA THR A 413 1.99 2.42 3.15
C THR A 413 2.45 2.41 1.69
N ARG A 414 2.40 3.58 1.04
CA ARG A 414 2.84 3.77 -0.35
C ARG A 414 3.68 5.02 -0.47
N PHE A 415 4.81 4.93 -1.17
CA PHE A 415 5.47 6.09 -1.73
C PHE A 415 4.75 6.58 -2.97
N HIS A 416 4.75 7.90 -3.14
CA HIS A 416 4.42 8.52 -4.41
C HIS A 416 5.49 8.15 -5.47
N PRO A 417 5.11 7.84 -6.72
CA PRO A 417 6.04 7.31 -7.72
C PRO A 417 7.13 8.30 -8.17
N THR A 418 6.91 9.59 -7.97
CA THR A 418 7.78 10.67 -8.49
C THR A 418 8.15 11.76 -7.48
N GLU A 419 7.52 11.80 -6.30
CA GLU A 419 7.70 12.89 -5.33
C GLU A 419 7.97 12.34 -3.94
N ASN A 420 8.54 13.17 -3.06
CA ASN A 420 8.79 12.81 -1.66
C ASN A 420 7.49 12.88 -0.86
N LEU A 421 6.59 11.94 -1.13
CA LEU A 421 5.29 11.86 -0.48
C LEU A 421 4.99 10.41 -0.09
N ILE A 422 4.42 10.23 1.09
CA ILE A 422 3.97 8.93 1.60
C ILE A 422 2.48 9.03 1.93
N ALA A 423 1.71 8.06 1.44
CA ALA A 423 0.36 7.81 1.93
C ALA A 423 0.37 6.58 2.84
N THR A 424 -0.31 6.68 3.98
CA THR A 424 -0.45 5.56 4.92
C THR A 424 -1.84 5.54 5.52
N ALA A 425 -2.37 4.36 5.82
CA ALA A 425 -3.69 4.22 6.43
C ALA A 425 -3.64 3.51 7.78
N VAL A 426 -4.46 3.97 8.71
CA VAL A 426 -4.72 3.33 10.00
C VAL A 426 -6.21 3.41 10.28
N SER A 427 -6.85 2.25 10.47
CA SER A 427 -8.31 2.15 10.65
C SER A 427 -9.04 2.85 9.50
N ASN A 428 -9.91 3.82 9.78
CA ASN A 428 -10.66 4.61 8.81
C ASN A 428 -9.94 5.89 8.33
N ASN A 429 -8.68 6.10 8.72
CA ASN A 429 -7.94 7.32 8.42
C ASN A 429 -6.83 7.09 7.41
N LEU A 430 -6.80 7.93 6.38
CA LEU A 430 -5.74 8.04 5.38
C LEU A 430 -4.89 9.29 5.67
N TYR A 431 -3.60 9.09 5.92
CA TYR A 431 -2.63 10.12 6.25
C TYR A 431 -1.69 10.38 5.08
N ILE A 432 -1.44 11.65 4.77
CA ILE A 432 -0.50 12.09 3.72
C ILE A 432 0.68 12.81 4.37
N PHE A 433 1.89 12.34 4.09
CA PHE A 433 3.15 12.91 4.58
C PHE A 433 3.95 13.50 3.41
N ASN A 434 4.36 14.76 3.53
CA ASN A 434 5.30 15.40 2.59
C ASN A 434 6.71 15.40 3.20
N GLY A 435 7.70 15.01 2.41
CA GLY A 435 9.12 14.99 2.77
C GLY A 435 9.85 16.23 2.27
N TYR A 436 10.44 17.01 3.17
CA TYR A 436 11.19 18.22 2.85
C TYR A 436 12.69 17.98 3.05
N TYR A 437 13.49 18.32 2.04
CA TYR A 437 14.95 18.28 2.21
C TYR A 437 15.39 19.36 3.19
N THR A 438 16.11 18.94 4.22
CA THR A 438 16.74 19.83 5.18
C THR A 438 18.25 19.85 4.93
N MET A 439 18.83 21.04 4.91
CA MET A 439 20.28 21.18 5.02
C MET A 439 20.66 20.87 6.46
N GLY A 440 21.42 19.79 6.65
CA GLY A 440 21.99 19.40 7.93
C GLY A 440 23.16 20.29 8.35
#